data_AF-A0A0N8KF42-F1
#
_entry.id   AF-A0A0N8KF42-F1
#
_cell.length_a   1.000
_cell.length_b   1.000
_cell.length_c   1.000
_cell.angle_alpha   90.00
_cell.angle_beta   90.00
_cell.angle_gamma   90.00
#
_symmetry.space_group_name_H-M   'P 1'
#
loop_
_entity.id
_entity.type
_entity.pdbx_description
1 polymer ?
#
loop_
_entity_poly.entity_id
_entity_poly.type
_entity_poly.pdbx_seq_one_letter_code
_entity_poly.pdbx_strand_id
1 'polypeptide(L)'
;FNLKMVDTAGGGIKKIFYFQRERFFPMPDYDLSDGKVKVTISGKILDMEYARMLARNKDLTLDEIIMLDKVQKKKILTDFEEKHLRSRKLIEGRKPNFYIGIKVAQKMGQKASYSKNKAFDKSYYLDLIVKAIVEHGSLNRKDVDELLWKKLPDWMTDKQRKIKINHLLSELRRKEKIRNEGSFSKPNWVLINS
;
A
#
# COMPACT_ATOMS: atom_id res chain seq x y z
N PHE A 1 24.98 23.68 -34.61
CA PHE A 1 23.82 23.12 -33.88
C PHE A 1 24.32 21.97 -33.02
N ASN A 2 24.32 22.11 -31.70
CA ASN A 2 24.75 21.04 -30.80
C ASN A 2 23.48 20.36 -30.27
N LEU A 3 23.10 19.23 -30.88
CA LEU A 3 21.97 18.42 -30.43
C LEU A 3 22.36 17.79 -29.08
N LYS A 4 21.96 18.43 -27.99
CA LYS A 4 22.08 17.92 -26.60
C LYS A 4 21.16 16.70 -26.38
N MET A 5 21.26 15.69 -27.24
CA MET A 5 20.40 14.50 -27.25
C MET A 5 20.95 13.37 -26.38
N VAL A 6 22.23 13.42 -25.99
CA VAL A 6 22.88 12.39 -25.18
C VAL A 6 23.68 13.06 -24.07
N ASP A 7 23.31 12.79 -22.82
CA ASP A 7 24.19 13.08 -21.68
C ASP A 7 25.40 12.18 -21.70
N THR A 8 26.48 12.67 -21.10
CA THR A 8 27.75 11.97 -20.81
C THR A 8 27.53 10.48 -20.50
N ALA A 9 28.36 9.61 -21.08
CA ALA A 9 28.23 8.16 -21.01
C ALA A 9 27.92 7.67 -19.58
N GLY A 10 26.79 6.97 -19.41
CA GLY A 10 26.32 6.43 -18.12
C GLY A 10 25.35 7.32 -17.33
N GLY A 11 25.24 8.61 -17.65
CA GLY A 11 24.31 9.53 -16.97
C GLY A 11 22.83 9.28 -17.26
N GLY A 12 22.52 8.85 -18.50
CA GLY A 12 21.14 8.65 -18.96
C GLY A 12 20.36 7.62 -18.15
N ILE A 13 20.97 6.47 -17.83
CA ILE A 13 20.32 5.42 -17.03
C ILE A 13 19.98 5.96 -15.65
N LYS A 14 20.94 6.60 -14.97
CA LYS A 14 20.73 7.16 -13.63
C LYS A 14 19.62 8.22 -13.64
N LYS A 15 19.52 9.06 -14.68
CA LYS A 15 18.44 10.03 -14.85
C LYS A 15 17.07 9.37 -14.93
N ILE A 16 16.92 8.22 -15.61
CA ILE A 16 15.64 7.49 -15.66
C ILE A 16 15.17 7.10 -14.26
N PHE A 17 16.07 6.57 -13.41
CA PHE A 17 15.72 6.24 -12.03
C PHE A 17 15.28 7.47 -11.23
N TYR A 18 15.96 8.60 -11.39
CA TYR A 18 15.55 9.84 -10.73
C TYR A 18 14.19 10.34 -11.23
N PHE A 19 13.90 10.30 -12.53
CA PHE A 19 12.60 10.68 -13.06
C PHE A 19 11.47 9.76 -12.57
N GLN A 20 11.72 8.45 -12.46
CA GLN A 20 10.76 7.53 -11.85
C GLN A 20 10.53 7.87 -10.37
N ARG A 21 11.60 8.19 -9.63
CA ARG A 21 11.50 8.61 -8.22
C ARG A 21 10.68 9.89 -8.06
N GLU A 22 10.93 10.91 -8.86
CA GLU A 22 10.21 12.20 -8.82
C GLU A 22 8.72 12.04 -9.11
N ARG A 23 8.38 11.10 -10.00
CA ARG A 23 6.99 10.75 -10.36
C ARG A 23 6.37 9.72 -9.42
N PHE A 24 7.11 9.24 -8.43
CA PHE A 24 6.72 8.16 -7.49
C PHE A 24 6.34 6.85 -8.18
N PHE A 25 6.91 6.61 -9.36
CA PHE A 25 6.69 5.40 -10.14
C PHE A 25 7.69 4.30 -9.74
N PRO A 26 7.36 3.04 -10.03
CA PRO A 26 8.30 1.93 -9.88
C PRO A 26 9.60 2.17 -10.63
N MET A 27 10.69 1.63 -10.11
CA MET A 27 11.98 1.72 -10.79
C MET A 27 11.98 0.90 -12.09
N PRO A 28 12.82 1.26 -13.08
CA PRO A 28 12.94 0.47 -14.31
C PRO A 28 13.43 -0.96 -14.03
N ASP A 29 12.89 -1.94 -14.76
CA ASP A 29 13.38 -3.31 -14.74
C ASP A 29 14.25 -3.61 -15.95
N TYR A 30 15.37 -4.27 -15.71
CA TYR A 30 16.29 -4.73 -16.75
C TYR A 30 16.31 -6.25 -16.76
N ASP A 31 16.08 -6.82 -17.92
CA ASP A 31 16.24 -8.25 -18.20
C ASP A 31 17.39 -8.40 -19.20
N LEU A 32 18.39 -9.19 -18.82
CA LEU A 32 19.63 -9.43 -19.55
C LEU A 32 19.70 -10.86 -20.12
N SER A 33 18.60 -11.60 -20.06
CA SER A 33 18.51 -12.95 -20.61
C SER A 33 18.61 -12.95 -22.14
N ASP A 34 18.89 -14.12 -22.72
CA ASP A 34 18.92 -14.35 -24.18
C ASP A 34 19.89 -13.45 -24.97
N GLY A 35 20.96 -12.95 -24.33
CA GLY A 35 21.94 -12.08 -25.00
C GLY A 35 21.37 -10.73 -25.45
N LYS A 36 20.22 -10.31 -24.91
CA LYS A 36 19.58 -9.01 -25.19
C LYS A 36 19.35 -8.24 -23.90
N VAL A 37 19.21 -6.92 -24.01
CA VAL A 37 18.84 -6.05 -22.90
C VAL A 37 17.42 -5.55 -23.12
N LYS A 38 16.49 -5.97 -22.27
CA LYS A 38 15.10 -5.50 -22.27
C LYS A 38 14.86 -4.59 -21.07
N VAL A 39 14.41 -3.37 -21.32
CA VAL A 39 14.06 -2.40 -20.28
C VAL A 39 12.55 -2.26 -20.20
N THR A 40 11.99 -2.33 -19.00
CA THR A 40 10.58 -2.05 -18.74
C THR A 40 10.46 -0.83 -17.83
N ILE A 41 9.78 0.21 -18.31
CA ILE A 41 9.56 1.47 -17.57
C ILE A 41 8.06 1.62 -17.34
N SER A 42 7.65 1.70 -16.07
CA SER A 42 6.25 1.91 -15.71
C SER A 42 5.88 3.40 -15.77
N GLY A 43 4.82 3.74 -16.50
CA GLY A 43 4.25 5.09 -16.55
C GLY A 43 3.19 5.36 -15.48
N LYS A 44 3.06 4.48 -14.48
CA LYS A 44 2.05 4.58 -13.42
C LYS A 44 2.56 4.04 -12.08
N ILE A 45 1.88 4.44 -11.01
CA ILE A 45 2.08 3.88 -9.66
C ILE A 45 1.64 2.42 -9.67
N LEU A 46 2.47 1.54 -9.10
CA LEU A 46 2.17 0.12 -8.91
C LEU A 46 1.70 -0.16 -7.48
N ASP A 47 2.41 0.39 -6.50
CA ASP A 47 2.11 0.27 -5.08
C ASP A 47 2.02 1.64 -4.41
N MET A 48 0.93 1.87 -3.70
CA MET A 48 0.65 3.14 -3.03
C MET A 48 1.52 3.39 -1.81
N GLU A 49 1.89 2.34 -1.06
CA GLU A 49 2.79 2.47 0.10
C GLU A 49 4.21 2.81 -0.36
N TYR A 50 4.65 2.21 -1.46
CA TYR A 50 5.93 2.57 -2.10
C TYR A 50 5.94 4.04 -2.54
N ALA A 51 4.92 4.48 -3.28
CA ALA A 51 4.83 5.88 -3.73
C ALA A 51 4.80 6.87 -2.55
N ARG A 52 4.06 6.55 -1.48
CA ARG A 52 4.03 7.35 -0.24
C ARG A 52 5.38 7.40 0.44
N MET A 53 6.07 6.26 0.50
CA MET A 53 7.40 6.15 1.08
C MET A 53 8.40 7.04 0.33
N LEU A 54 8.38 7.05 -1.01
CA LEU A 54 9.21 7.93 -1.83
C LEU A 54 8.90 9.42 -1.60
N ALA A 55 7.62 9.78 -1.53
CA ALA A 55 7.19 11.16 -1.34
C ALA A 55 7.59 11.72 0.04
N ARG A 56 7.58 10.87 1.07
CA ARG A 56 7.85 11.27 2.46
C ARG A 56 9.33 11.27 2.81
N ASN A 57 10.14 10.45 2.14
CA ASN A 57 11.52 10.21 2.53
C ASN A 57 12.50 10.65 1.46
N LYS A 58 12.84 11.94 1.51
CA LYS A 58 13.85 12.53 0.62
C LYS A 58 15.26 12.00 0.90
N ASP A 59 15.50 11.54 2.12
CA ASP A 59 16.82 11.07 2.56
C ASP A 59 17.16 9.64 2.11
N LEU A 60 16.22 8.94 1.45
CA LEU A 60 16.49 7.61 0.93
C LEU A 60 17.50 7.66 -0.20
N THR A 61 18.47 6.74 -0.10
CA THR A 61 19.43 6.53 -1.17
C THR A 61 18.75 5.86 -2.36
N LEU A 62 19.35 6.01 -3.54
CA LEU A 62 18.82 5.36 -4.74
C LEU A 62 18.81 3.82 -4.57
N ASP A 63 19.81 3.26 -3.90
CA ASP A 63 19.89 1.82 -3.65
C ASP A 63 18.75 1.36 -2.74
N GLU A 64 18.45 2.06 -1.65
CA GLU A 64 17.31 1.75 -0.78
C GLU A 64 15.99 1.78 -1.56
N ILE A 65 15.83 2.76 -2.46
CA ILE A 65 14.66 2.90 -3.33
C ILE A 65 14.50 1.71 -4.28
N ILE A 66 15.61 1.22 -4.84
CA ILE A 66 15.63 0.04 -5.73
C ILE A 66 15.32 -1.23 -4.93
N MET A 67 15.88 -1.38 -3.72
CA MET A 67 15.58 -2.52 -2.86
C MET A 67 14.10 -2.54 -2.44
N LEU A 68 13.53 -1.38 -2.10
CA LEU A 68 12.11 -1.26 -1.78
C LEU A 68 11.19 -1.49 -3.00
N ASP A 69 11.66 -1.15 -4.20
CA ASP A 69 10.96 -1.47 -5.45
C ASP A 69 10.88 -2.98 -5.67
N LYS A 70 11.93 -3.74 -5.32
CA LYS A 70 11.89 -5.21 -5.34
C LYS A 70 10.80 -5.75 -4.41
N VAL A 71 10.63 -5.16 -3.23
CA VAL A 71 9.57 -5.54 -2.28
C VAL A 71 8.18 -5.30 -2.88
N GLN A 72 7.95 -4.12 -3.49
CA GLN A 72 6.65 -3.82 -4.13
C GLN A 72 6.32 -4.81 -5.25
N LYS A 73 7.34 -5.21 -6.03
CA LYS A 73 7.22 -6.15 -7.15
C LYS A 73 7.25 -7.62 -6.70
N LYS A 74 7.31 -7.89 -5.39
CA LYS A 74 7.43 -9.24 -4.79
C LYS A 74 8.62 -10.03 -5.35
N LYS A 75 9.71 -9.33 -5.68
CA LYS A 75 10.99 -9.95 -6.06
C LYS A 75 11.72 -10.41 -4.82
N ILE A 76 12.54 -11.45 -4.98
CA ILE A 76 13.39 -11.97 -3.92
C ILE A 76 14.44 -10.92 -3.56
N LEU A 77 14.55 -10.62 -2.27
CA LEU A 77 15.67 -9.85 -1.73
C LEU A 77 16.82 -10.78 -1.41
N THR A 78 18.04 -10.31 -1.64
CA THR A 78 19.25 -10.94 -1.09
C THR A 78 19.28 -10.76 0.44
N ASP A 79 20.02 -11.63 1.13
CA ASP A 79 20.14 -11.57 2.60
C ASP A 79 20.74 -10.23 3.07
N PHE A 80 21.62 -9.63 2.27
CA PHE A 80 22.15 -8.29 2.51
C PHE A 80 21.05 -7.21 2.44
N GLU A 81 20.27 -7.21 1.37
CA GLU A 81 19.19 -6.23 1.17
C GLU A 81 18.13 -6.36 2.27
N GLU A 82 17.75 -7.58 2.63
CA GLU A 82 16.84 -7.83 3.74
C GLU A 82 17.39 -7.25 5.05
N LYS A 83 18.63 -7.60 5.41
CA LYS A 83 19.27 -7.14 6.65
C LYS A 83 19.39 -5.62 6.68
N HIS A 84 19.78 -5.00 5.56
CA HIS A 84 19.91 -3.56 5.42
C HIS A 84 18.55 -2.86 5.63
N LEU A 85 17.52 -3.25 4.87
CA LEU A 85 16.19 -2.66 4.97
C LEU A 85 15.54 -2.88 6.34
N ARG A 86 15.74 -4.05 6.97
CA ARG A 86 15.27 -4.32 8.35
C ARG A 86 15.97 -3.45 9.38
N SER A 87 17.29 -3.30 9.30
CA SER A 87 18.05 -2.47 10.25
C SER A 87 17.59 -1.01 10.22
N ARG A 88 17.22 -0.53 9.02
CA ARG A 88 16.67 0.79 8.77
C ARG A 88 15.16 0.91 9.05
N LYS A 89 14.50 -0.20 9.44
CA LYS A 89 13.05 -0.29 9.68
C LYS A 89 12.19 0.13 8.48
N LEU A 90 12.72 -0.09 7.26
CA LEU A 90 12.05 0.24 6.01
C LEU A 90 11.13 -0.89 5.52
N ILE A 91 11.31 -2.12 6.03
CA ILE A 91 10.46 -3.26 5.73
C ILE A 91 10.03 -4.01 7.00
N GLU A 92 8.88 -4.66 6.90
CA GLU A 92 8.28 -5.54 7.90
C GLU A 92 7.91 -6.89 7.26
N GLY A 93 7.56 -7.89 8.09
CA GLY A 93 7.20 -9.24 7.63
C GLY A 93 8.33 -10.27 7.73
N ARG A 94 8.13 -11.43 7.11
CA ARG A 94 9.04 -12.59 7.13
C ARG A 94 9.18 -13.15 5.72
N LYS A 95 10.36 -13.68 5.38
CA LYS A 95 10.62 -14.34 4.10
C LYS A 95 9.52 -15.37 3.77
N PRO A 96 8.98 -15.41 2.54
CA PRO A 96 9.29 -14.52 1.40
C PRO A 96 8.41 -13.25 1.34
N ASN A 97 7.47 -13.06 2.27
CA ASN A 97 6.45 -12.02 2.23
C ASN A 97 6.86 -10.80 3.07
N PHE A 98 7.52 -9.84 2.42
CA PHE A 98 7.86 -8.55 3.00
C PHE A 98 6.85 -7.47 2.61
N TYR A 99 6.72 -6.47 3.48
CA TYR A 99 5.91 -5.28 3.26
C TYR A 99 6.72 -4.03 3.62
N ILE A 100 6.40 -2.90 2.99
CA ILE A 100 7.06 -1.63 3.30
C ILE A 100 6.60 -1.16 4.69
N GLY A 101 7.56 -0.87 5.58
CA GLY A 101 7.32 -0.56 6.99
C GLY A 101 6.71 0.82 7.21
N ILE A 102 5.81 0.95 8.20
CA ILE A 102 4.98 2.15 8.42
C ILE A 102 5.76 3.26 9.15
N LYS A 103 6.82 2.92 9.89
CA LYS A 103 7.54 3.87 10.77
C LYS A 103 8.37 4.94 10.04
N VAL A 104 8.49 4.87 8.72
CA VAL A 104 9.10 5.95 7.92
C VAL A 104 8.15 7.15 7.72
N ALA A 105 6.93 7.09 8.27
CA ALA A 105 5.92 8.13 8.14
C ALA A 105 5.95 9.24 9.22
N GLN A 106 6.84 9.16 10.21
CA GLN A 106 6.77 10.05 11.40
C GLN A 106 7.75 11.23 11.44
N LYS A 107 8.61 11.44 10.43
CA LYS A 107 9.46 12.65 10.40
C LYS A 107 8.84 13.75 9.53
N MET A 108 8.46 14.82 10.21
CA MET A 108 8.12 16.19 9.76
C MET A 108 6.79 16.44 9.04
N GLY A 109 5.91 17.16 9.76
CA GLY A 109 5.39 18.43 9.26
C GLY A 109 4.19 18.42 8.32
N GLN A 110 3.55 17.28 8.03
CA GLN A 110 2.32 17.28 7.20
C GLN A 110 1.15 16.58 7.89
N LYS A 111 0.68 17.16 9.00
CA LYS A 111 -0.60 16.79 9.63
C LYS A 111 -1.80 16.93 8.66
N ALA A 112 -1.70 17.79 7.63
CA ALA A 112 -2.78 18.00 6.66
C ALA A 112 -2.86 16.91 5.55
N SER A 113 -1.72 16.42 5.04
CA SER A 113 -1.69 15.30 4.07
C SER A 113 -1.98 13.93 4.70
N TYR A 114 -1.90 13.87 6.04
CA TYR A 114 -2.26 12.71 6.86
C TYR A 114 -3.77 12.42 6.83
N SER A 115 -4.61 13.47 6.82
CA SER A 115 -6.07 13.34 6.86
C SER A 115 -6.69 12.88 5.53
N LYS A 116 -6.12 13.24 4.37
CA LYS A 116 -6.60 12.77 3.06
C LYS A 116 -6.26 11.30 2.75
N ASN A 117 -5.19 10.77 3.35
CA ASN A 117 -4.73 9.39 3.12
C ASN A 117 -5.27 8.37 4.14
N LYS A 118 -6.04 8.83 5.14
CA LYS A 118 -6.68 7.96 6.14
C LYS A 118 -7.71 7.01 5.51
N ALA A 119 -8.16 7.26 4.28
CA ALA A 119 -9.10 6.43 3.54
C ALA A 119 -8.64 4.96 3.28
N PHE A 120 -7.40 4.61 3.63
CA PHE A 120 -6.84 3.27 3.44
C PHE A 120 -6.35 2.60 4.73
N ASP A 121 -6.48 3.26 5.88
CA ASP A 121 -6.14 2.63 7.16
C ASP A 121 -7.27 1.67 7.56
N LYS A 122 -6.92 0.54 8.17
CA LYS A 122 -7.91 -0.41 8.72
C LYS A 122 -8.89 0.31 9.64
N SER A 123 -8.40 1.29 10.41
CA SER A 123 -9.23 2.11 11.29
C SER A 123 -10.32 2.87 10.53
N TYR A 124 -10.04 3.39 9.34
CA TYR A 124 -11.03 4.12 8.55
C TYR A 124 -12.20 3.24 8.14
N TYR A 125 -11.94 2.00 7.70
CA TYR A 125 -13.02 1.10 7.34
C TYR A 125 -13.83 0.67 8.58
N LEU A 126 -13.17 0.45 9.72
CA LEU A 126 -13.85 0.14 10.98
C LEU A 126 -14.74 1.31 11.43
N ASP A 127 -14.21 2.53 11.39
CA ASP A 127 -14.93 3.76 11.75
C ASP A 127 -16.09 4.03 10.79
N LEU A 128 -15.91 3.74 9.49
CA LEU A 128 -16.96 3.90 8.48
C LEU A 128 -18.13 2.94 8.71
N ILE A 129 -17.86 1.67 9.06
CA ILE A 129 -18.91 0.71 9.43
C ILE A 129 -19.64 1.19 10.68
N VAL A 130 -18.92 1.60 11.72
CA VAL A 130 -19.51 2.10 12.97
C VAL A 130 -20.40 3.32 12.69
N LYS A 131 -19.89 4.30 11.93
CA LYS A 131 -20.65 5.51 11.58
C LYS A 131 -21.93 5.20 10.81
N ALA A 132 -21.86 4.27 9.85
CA ALA A 132 -23.04 3.85 9.09
C ALA A 132 -24.06 3.11 9.98
N ILE A 133 -23.63 2.33 10.98
CA ILE A 133 -24.55 1.74 11.96
C ILE A 133 -25.16 2.81 12.88
N VAL A 134 -24.40 3.86 13.27
CA VAL A 134 -24.96 5.01 14.02
C VAL A 134 -26.05 5.71 13.20
N GLU A 135 -25.78 5.97 11.91
CA GLU A 135 -26.68 6.73 11.03
C GLU A 135 -27.95 5.94 10.65
N HIS A 136 -27.86 4.62 10.49
CA HIS A 136 -28.95 3.77 10.01
C HIS A 136 -29.53 2.81 11.06
N GLY A 137 -28.98 2.81 12.28
CA GLY A 137 -29.37 1.92 13.39
C GLY A 137 -28.85 0.48 13.27
N SER A 138 -28.87 -0.10 12.07
CA SER A 138 -28.34 -1.43 11.79
C SER A 138 -27.79 -1.54 10.37
N LEU A 139 -26.92 -2.51 10.13
CA LEU A 139 -26.47 -2.86 8.78
C LEU A 139 -26.53 -4.37 8.57
N ASN A 140 -27.04 -4.77 7.41
CA ASN A 140 -26.97 -6.16 6.96
C ASN A 140 -25.70 -6.40 6.10
N ARG A 141 -25.45 -7.65 5.70
CA ARG A 141 -24.27 -7.99 4.91
C ARG A 141 -24.18 -7.25 3.57
N LYS A 142 -25.30 -7.14 2.86
CA LYS A 142 -25.34 -6.48 1.56
C LYS A 142 -24.97 -5.01 1.70
N ASP A 143 -25.49 -4.33 2.72
CA ASP A 143 -25.20 -2.91 2.98
C ASP A 143 -23.70 -2.68 3.25
N VAL A 144 -23.08 -3.54 4.07
CA VAL A 144 -21.65 -3.46 4.38
C VAL A 144 -20.80 -3.74 3.14
N ASP A 145 -21.19 -4.73 2.34
CA ASP A 145 -20.50 -5.03 1.09
C ASP A 145 -20.61 -3.82 0.14
N GLU A 146 -21.80 -3.28 -0.11
CA GLU A 146 -22.00 -2.10 -0.97
C GLU A 146 -21.24 -0.85 -0.48
N LEU A 147 -21.24 -0.60 0.83
CA LEU A 147 -20.54 0.52 1.47
C LEU A 147 -19.03 0.47 1.21
N LEU A 148 -18.44 -0.73 1.28
CA LEU A 148 -16.99 -0.93 1.24
C LEU A 148 -16.48 -1.32 -0.15
N TRP A 149 -17.30 -1.92 -1.01
CA TRP A 149 -16.83 -2.56 -2.25
C TRP A 149 -16.08 -1.62 -3.18
N LYS A 150 -16.60 -0.40 -3.35
CA LYS A 150 -16.00 0.65 -4.21
C LYS A 150 -14.92 1.47 -3.49
N LYS A 151 -14.73 1.24 -2.18
CA LYS A 151 -13.72 1.93 -1.34
C LYS A 151 -12.51 1.04 -1.05
N LEU A 152 -12.62 -0.27 -1.28
CA LEU A 152 -11.50 -1.21 -1.18
C LEU A 152 -10.57 -1.07 -2.40
N PRO A 153 -9.28 -1.44 -2.26
CA PRO A 153 -8.31 -1.30 -3.35
C PRO A 153 -8.67 -2.10 -4.61
N ASP A 154 -8.46 -1.50 -5.77
CA ASP A 154 -8.82 -2.08 -7.07
C ASP A 154 -8.04 -3.35 -7.41
N TRP A 155 -6.83 -3.53 -6.86
CA TRP A 155 -6.02 -4.73 -7.04
C TRP A 155 -6.57 -5.97 -6.33
N MET A 156 -7.52 -5.80 -5.38
CA MET A 156 -8.11 -6.93 -4.66
C MET A 156 -9.15 -7.65 -5.53
N THR A 157 -9.01 -8.97 -5.62
CA THR A 157 -10.05 -9.83 -6.19
C THR A 157 -11.31 -9.85 -5.32
N ASP A 158 -12.45 -10.20 -5.89
CA ASP A 158 -13.71 -10.31 -5.15
C ASP A 158 -13.62 -11.22 -3.91
N LYS A 159 -12.85 -12.31 -4.02
CA LYS A 159 -12.57 -13.20 -2.88
C LYS A 159 -11.78 -12.48 -1.78
N GLN A 160 -10.75 -11.73 -2.14
CA GLN A 160 -9.95 -10.94 -1.19
C GLN A 160 -10.77 -9.83 -0.52
N ARG A 161 -11.65 -9.16 -1.28
CA ARG A 161 -12.57 -8.13 -0.75
C ARG A 161 -13.52 -8.72 0.29
N LYS A 162 -14.17 -9.85 -0.03
CA LYS A 162 -15.07 -10.56 0.91
C LYS A 162 -14.36 -10.97 2.20
N ILE A 163 -13.14 -11.52 2.09
CA ILE A 163 -12.31 -11.88 3.25
C ILE A 163 -11.99 -10.64 4.08
N LYS A 164 -11.59 -9.53 3.45
CA LYS A 164 -11.28 -8.29 4.15
C LYS A 164 -12.48 -7.77 4.95
N ILE A 165 -13.67 -7.77 4.35
CA ILE A 165 -14.90 -7.32 5.00
C ILE A 165 -15.25 -8.22 6.20
N ASN A 166 -15.13 -9.56 6.04
CA ASN A 166 -15.33 -10.50 7.15
C ASN A 166 -14.40 -10.20 8.34
N HIS A 167 -13.13 -9.91 8.05
CA HIS A 167 -12.15 -9.60 9.08
C HIS A 167 -12.48 -8.29 9.81
N LEU A 168 -12.93 -7.26 9.09
CA LEU A 168 -13.33 -5.98 9.68
C LEU A 168 -14.52 -6.16 10.66
N LEU A 169 -15.56 -6.87 10.23
CA LEU A 169 -16.74 -7.16 11.07
C LEU A 169 -16.38 -8.01 12.29
N SER A 170 -15.55 -9.03 12.09
CA SER A 170 -15.06 -9.89 13.18
C SER A 170 -14.24 -9.10 14.20
N GLU A 171 -13.43 -8.14 13.74
CA GLU A 171 -12.65 -7.28 14.62
C GLU A 171 -13.55 -6.33 15.43
N LEU A 172 -14.56 -5.72 14.82
CA LEU A 172 -15.54 -4.88 15.54
C LEU A 172 -16.30 -5.67 16.60
N ARG A 173 -16.72 -6.90 16.27
CA ARG A 173 -17.39 -7.80 17.23
C ARG A 173 -16.47 -8.17 18.39
N ARG A 174 -15.21 -8.54 18.11
CA ARG A 174 -14.22 -8.90 19.15
C ARG A 174 -13.86 -7.72 20.06
N LYS A 175 -13.93 -6.50 19.52
CA LYS A 175 -13.74 -5.25 20.27
C LYS A 175 -15.01 -4.77 20.97
N GLU A 176 -16.07 -5.58 20.97
CA GLU A 176 -17.36 -5.28 21.60
C GLU A 176 -17.97 -3.95 21.13
N LYS A 177 -17.68 -3.56 19.88
CA LYS A 177 -18.31 -2.37 19.27
C LYS A 177 -19.65 -2.68 18.63
N ILE A 178 -19.79 -3.86 18.04
CA ILE A 178 -21.00 -4.30 17.36
C ILE A 178 -21.40 -5.70 17.81
N ARG A 179 -22.70 -5.98 17.81
CA ARG A 179 -23.25 -7.33 17.99
C ARG A 179 -24.12 -7.70 16.81
N ASN A 180 -24.19 -9.00 16.52
CA ASN A 180 -25.13 -9.52 15.54
C ASN A 180 -26.45 -9.83 16.24
N GLU A 181 -27.54 -9.18 15.86
CA GLU A 181 -28.90 -9.49 16.30
C GLU A 181 -29.66 -10.37 15.30
N GLY A 182 -29.09 -10.57 14.09
CA GLY A 182 -29.60 -11.49 13.09
C GLY A 182 -29.09 -12.92 13.28
N SER A 183 -29.45 -13.79 12.34
CA SER A 183 -28.94 -15.17 12.29
C SER A 183 -27.53 -15.24 11.71
N PHE A 184 -26.87 -16.39 11.82
CA PHE A 184 -25.57 -16.61 11.14
C PHE A 184 -25.68 -16.53 9.61
N SER A 185 -26.83 -16.92 9.04
CA SER A 185 -27.07 -16.87 7.59
C SER A 185 -27.55 -15.50 7.10
N LYS A 186 -28.19 -14.71 7.97
CA LYS A 186 -28.67 -13.36 7.70
C LYS A 186 -28.24 -12.43 8.84
N PRO A 187 -26.95 -12.07 8.89
CA PRO A 187 -26.44 -11.24 9.96
C PRO A 187 -26.98 -9.81 9.83
N ASN A 188 -27.31 -9.24 10.98
CA ASN A 188 -27.69 -7.84 11.13
C ASN A 188 -26.90 -7.25 12.30
N TRP A 189 -25.98 -6.32 12.00
CA TRP A 189 -25.10 -5.73 12.99
C TRP A 189 -25.67 -4.44 13.54
N VAL A 190 -25.71 -4.34 14.87
CA VAL A 190 -26.08 -3.16 15.63
C VAL A 190 -24.94 -2.77 16.57
N LEU A 191 -24.93 -1.52 17.04
CA LEU A 191 -23.99 -1.10 18.07
C LEU A 191 -24.31 -1.77 19.41
N ILE A 192 -23.26 -2.10 20.15
CA ILE A 192 -23.41 -2.44 21.55
C ILE A 192 -23.55 -1.12 22.30
N ASN A 193 -24.76 -0.83 22.79
CA ASN A 193 -24.97 0.33 23.67
C ASN A 193 -24.07 0.17 24.90
N SER A 194 -23.26 1.18 25.18
CA SER A 194 -22.64 1.38 26.50
C SER A 194 -23.66 1.90 27.49
#